data_AF-A0A1X7CWT5-F1
#
_entry.id   AF-A0A1X7CWT5-F1
#
_cell.length_a   1.000
_cell.length_b   1.000
_cell.length_c   1.000
_cell.angle_alpha   90.00
_cell.angle_beta   90.00
_cell.angle_gamma   90.00
#
_symmetry.space_group_name_H-M   'P 1'
#
loop_
_entity.id
_entity.type
_entity.pdbx_description
1 polymer ?
#
loop_
_entity_poly.entity_id
_entity_poly.type
_entity_poly.pdbx_seq_one_letter_code
_entity_poly.pdbx_strand_id
1 'polypeptide(L)'
;MSWTLTLSAKGQLTIPKDLREALNLHPGDEVVYSIVNDELVITPKNIDFGDLAGLLGKPPNGPASLEEIDAAIVAAAGANVLDTGDDEQADAAE
;
A
#
# COMPACT_ATOMS: atom_id res chain seq x y z
N MET A 1 14.96 15.42 0.13
CA MET A 1 14.58 16.51 -0.78
C MET A 1 13.17 16.92 -0.39
N SER A 2 12.86 18.21 -0.29
CA SER A 2 11.55 18.69 0.19
C SER A 2 10.87 19.54 -0.89
N TRP A 3 9.56 19.35 -1.07
CA TRP A 3 8.74 20.15 -1.99
C TRP A 3 7.58 20.78 -1.23
N THR A 4 7.20 21.98 -1.64
CA THR A 4 6.01 22.67 -1.12
C THR A 4 4.96 22.72 -2.21
N LEU A 5 3.73 22.33 -1.87
CA LEU A 5 2.59 22.29 -2.77
C LEU A 5 1.52 23.24 -2.26
N THR A 6 0.85 23.95 -3.17
CA THR A 6 -0.27 24.83 -2.82
C THR A 6 -1.58 24.16 -3.20
N LEU A 7 -2.49 24.07 -2.24
CA LEU A 7 -3.86 23.62 -2.49
C LEU A 7 -4.60 24.67 -3.33
N SER A 8 -5.15 24.26 -4.46
CA SER A 8 -5.97 25.16 -5.27
C SER A 8 -7.29 25.50 -4.56
N ALA A 9 -7.96 26.58 -5.00
CA ALA A 9 -9.28 26.94 -4.48
C ALA A 9 -10.35 25.84 -4.67
N LYS A 10 -10.10 24.87 -5.55
CA LYS A 10 -10.97 23.70 -5.80
C LYS A 10 -10.56 22.47 -4.98
N GLY A 11 -9.62 22.61 -4.05
CA GLY A 11 -9.14 21.49 -3.23
C GLY A 11 -8.24 20.51 -3.99
N GLN A 12 -7.54 20.96 -5.04
CA GLN A 12 -6.64 20.10 -5.82
C GLN A 12 -5.18 20.37 -5.46
N LEU A 13 -4.40 19.31 -5.23
CA LEU A 13 -2.94 19.34 -5.15
C LEU A 13 -2.37 18.88 -6.50
N THR A 14 -1.46 19.66 -7.06
CA THR A 14 -0.85 19.37 -8.38
C THR A 14 0.58 18.88 -8.18
N ILE A 15 0.91 17.69 -8.68
CA ILE A 15 2.28 17.14 -8.64
C ILE A 15 3.14 17.85 -9.69
N PRO A 16 4.20 18.60 -9.32
CA PRO A 16 5.08 19.30 -10.24
C PRO A 16 5.83 18.33 -11.15
N LYS A 17 6.33 18.83 -12.29
CA LYS A 17 7.11 18.03 -13.25
C LYS A 17 8.25 17.28 -12.57
N ASP A 18 9.07 17.98 -11.80
CA ASP A 18 10.26 17.41 -11.16
C ASP A 18 9.91 16.28 -10.17
N LEU A 19 8.78 16.41 -9.46
CA LEU A 19 8.30 15.38 -8.53
C LEU A 19 7.71 14.17 -9.28
N ARG A 20 7.03 14.40 -10.41
CA ARG A 20 6.58 13.30 -11.28
C ARG A 20 7.76 12.50 -11.84
N GLU A 21 8.81 13.17 -12.29
CA GLU A 21 10.03 12.52 -12.79
C GLU A 21 10.75 11.74 -11.68
N ALA A 22 10.85 12.31 -10.48
CA ALA A 22 11.45 11.63 -9.33
C ALA A 22 10.68 10.38 -8.89
N LEU A 23 9.36 10.38 -9.05
CA LEU A 23 8.46 9.26 -8.72
C LEU A 23 8.15 8.36 -9.93
N ASN A 24 8.72 8.65 -11.11
CA ASN A 24 8.45 7.97 -12.38
C ASN A 24 6.95 7.85 -12.72
N LEU A 25 6.19 8.92 -12.45
CA LEU A 25 4.74 9.00 -12.70
C LEU A 25 4.42 9.45 -14.13
N HIS A 26 3.51 8.73 -14.78
CA HIS A 26 3.04 8.99 -16.13
C HIS A 26 1.56 9.44 -16.14
N PRO A 27 1.10 10.15 -17.19
CA PRO A 27 -0.32 10.44 -17.35
C PRO A 27 -1.15 9.16 -17.40
N GLY A 28 -2.12 9.04 -16.50
CA GLY A 28 -2.95 7.84 -16.35
C GLY A 28 -2.57 6.97 -15.15
N ASP A 29 -1.42 7.21 -14.51
CA ASP A 29 -1.03 6.51 -13.29
C ASP A 29 -1.98 6.89 -12.14
N GLU A 30 -2.40 5.87 -11.39
CA GLU A 30 -3.15 6.04 -10.15
C GLU A 30 -2.19 6.23 -8.97
N VAL A 31 -2.61 7.02 -8.00
CA VAL A 31 -1.90 7.19 -6.72
C VAL A 31 -2.86 6.91 -5.57
N VAL A 32 -2.33 6.31 -4.51
CA VAL A 32 -3.06 6.04 -3.27
C VAL A 32 -2.67 7.10 -2.24
N TYR A 33 -3.68 7.66 -1.57
CA TYR A 33 -3.50 8.54 -0.42
C TYR A 33 -3.76 7.75 0.84
N SER A 34 -2.83 7.77 1.79
CA SER A 34 -3.00 7.16 3.11
C SER A 34 -2.53 8.13 4.20
N ILE A 35 -3.08 7.97 5.40
CA ILE A 35 -2.61 8.68 6.59
C ILE A 35 -1.85 7.68 7.44
N VAL A 36 -0.59 7.97 7.72
CA VAL A 36 0.29 7.13 8.55
C VAL A 36 0.97 8.06 9.56
N ASN A 37 0.76 7.83 10.86
CA ASN A 37 1.32 8.67 11.93
C ASN A 37 1.03 10.17 11.74
N ASP A 38 -0.22 10.53 11.44
CA ASP A 38 -0.65 11.91 11.14
C ASP A 38 0.01 12.55 9.90
N GLU A 39 0.73 11.78 9.10
CA GLU A 39 1.33 12.23 7.84
C GLU A 39 0.53 11.74 6.63
N LEU A 40 0.27 12.64 5.67
CA LEU A 40 -0.29 12.27 4.38
C LEU A 40 0.80 11.62 3.51
N VAL A 41 0.65 10.33 3.26
CA VAL A 41 1.53 9.56 2.39
C VAL A 41 0.86 9.38 1.04
N ILE A 42 1.61 9.65 -0.03
CA ILE A 42 1.17 9.44 -1.41
C ILE A 42 2.04 8.35 -2.02
N THR A 43 1.42 7.26 -2.45
CA THR A 43 2.12 6.12 -3.03
C THR A 43 1.63 5.87 -4.46
N PRO A 44 2.53 5.87 -5.45
CA PRO A 44 2.20 5.44 -6.81
C PRO A 44 1.66 4.01 -6.83
N LYS A 45 0.57 3.76 -7.56
CA LYS A 45 -0.01 2.42 -7.74
C LYS A 45 0.57 1.70 -8.97
N ASN A 46 1.55 2.30 -9.64
CA ASN A 46 2.15 1.84 -10.90
C ASN A 46 3.12 0.65 -10.75
N ILE A 47 2.95 -0.19 -9.72
CA ILE A 47 3.68 -1.45 -9.63
C ILE A 47 2.83 -2.52 -10.32
N ASP A 48 3.20 -2.86 -11.56
CA ASP A 48 2.69 -4.08 -12.17
C ASP A 48 3.22 -5.27 -11.35
N PHE A 49 2.35 -6.21 -11.00
CA PHE A 49 2.77 -7.37 -10.21
C PHE A 49 3.86 -8.19 -10.93
N GLY A 50 3.90 -8.14 -12.26
CA GLY A 50 4.96 -8.71 -13.09
C GLY A 50 6.32 -8.05 -12.89
N ASP A 51 6.39 -6.76 -12.56
CA ASP A 51 7.64 -6.07 -12.24
C ASP A 51 8.26 -6.54 -10.91
N LEU A 52 7.44 -7.14 -10.04
CA LEU A 52 7.91 -7.77 -8.80
C LEU A 52 8.43 -9.19 -9.01
N ALA A 53 8.16 -9.81 -10.18
CA ALA A 53 8.58 -11.17 -10.47
C ALA A 53 10.11 -11.27 -10.48
N GLY A 54 10.65 -12.10 -9.57
CA GLY A 54 12.10 -12.33 -9.46
C GLY A 54 12.82 -11.41 -8.48
N LEU A 55 12.18 -10.41 -7.87
CA LEU A 55 12.79 -9.56 -6.84
C LEU A 55 13.14 -10.35 -5.56
N LEU A 56 12.34 -11.38 -5.23
CA LEU A 56 12.53 -12.18 -4.01
C LEU A 56 13.73 -13.15 -4.09
N GLY A 57 14.44 -13.19 -5.22
CA GLY A 57 15.63 -14.02 -5.38
C GLY A 57 15.35 -15.53 -5.25
N LYS A 58 16.41 -16.30 -4.97
CA LYS A 58 16.26 -17.73 -4.64
C LYS A 58 15.77 -17.86 -3.20
N PRO A 59 14.74 -18.67 -2.93
CA PRO A 59 14.29 -18.89 -1.57
C PRO A 59 15.43 -19.50 -0.74
N PRO A 60 15.75 -18.96 0.44
CA PRO A 60 16.90 -19.38 1.24
C PRO A 60 16.78 -20.84 1.70
N ASN A 61 15.56 -21.35 1.86
CA ASN A 61 15.27 -22.72 2.28
C ASN A 61 14.77 -23.61 1.13
N GLY A 62 14.89 -23.16 -0.12
CA GLY A 62 14.32 -23.87 -1.27
C GLY A 62 12.80 -23.69 -1.40
N PRO A 63 12.17 -24.38 -2.38
CA PRO A 63 10.72 -24.33 -2.57
C PRO A 63 10.00 -25.01 -1.41
N ALA A 64 8.97 -24.36 -0.87
CA ALA A 64 8.12 -24.94 0.18
C ALA A 64 7.20 -26.03 -0.39
N SER A 65 6.90 -27.06 0.41
CA SER A 65 5.86 -28.04 0.13
C SER A 65 4.47 -27.44 0.38
N LEU A 66 3.42 -28.07 -0.18
CA LEU A 66 2.04 -27.64 0.08
C LEU A 66 1.70 -27.74 1.58
N GLU A 67 2.20 -28.76 2.28
CA GLU A 67 1.95 -28.94 3.71
C GLU A 67 2.61 -27.82 4.54
N GLU A 68 3.80 -27.36 4.14
CA GLU A 68 4.48 -26.24 4.79
C GLU A 68 3.72 -24.92 4.60
N ILE A 69 3.14 -24.71 3.42
CA ILE A 69 2.29 -23.54 3.12
C ILE A 69 1.02 -23.59 3.95
N ASP A 70 0.33 -24.74 3.99
CA ASP A 70 -0.90 -24.90 4.77
C ASP A 70 -0.65 -24.69 6.26
N ALA A 71 0.45 -25.22 6.79
CA ALA A 71 0.86 -25.01 8.18
C ALA A 71 1.13 -23.52 8.47
N ALA A 72 1.80 -22.80 7.55
CA ALA A 72 2.06 -21.37 7.68
C ALA A 72 0.77 -20.53 7.63
N ILE A 73 -0.17 -20.88 6.75
CA ILE A 73 -1.48 -20.23 6.67
C ILE A 73 -2.25 -20.41 7.97
N VAL A 74 -2.31 -21.64 8.51
CA VAL A 74 -2.99 -21.91 9.78
C VAL A 74 -2.34 -21.14 10.93
N ALA A 75 -1.01 -21.12 11.01
CA ALA A 75 -0.29 -20.37 12.03
C ALA A 75 -0.55 -18.85 11.94
N ALA A 76 -0.56 -18.29 10.72
CA ALA A 76 -0.79 -16.86 10.50
C ALA A 76 -2.26 -16.45 10.69
N ALA A 77 -3.20 -17.26 10.21
CA ALA A 77 -4.63 -17.01 10.39
C ALA A 77 -5.04 -17.09 11.87
N GLY A 78 -4.44 -18.01 12.63
CA GLY A 78 -4.62 -18.09 14.08
C GLY A 78 -4.09 -16.87 14.83
N ALA A 79 -3.07 -16.18 14.30
CA ALA A 79 -2.52 -14.96 14.89
C ALA A 79 -3.40 -13.71 14.62
N ASN A 80 -4.08 -13.64 13.47
CA ASN A 80 -4.90 -12.49 13.07
C ASN A 80 -6.37 -12.54 13.53
N VAL A 81 -6.86 -13.67 14.06
CA VAL A 81 -8.20 -13.77 14.67
C VAL A 81 -8.38 -12.84 15.90
N LEU A 82 -7.29 -12.30 16.46
CA LEU A 82 -7.33 -11.37 17.59
C LEU A 82 -7.29 -9.89 17.19
N ASP A 83 -7.19 -9.57 15.89
CA ASP A 83 -7.11 -8.18 15.38
C ASP A 83 -8.45 -7.66 14.82
N THR A 84 -9.58 -8.32 15.12
CA THR A 84 -10.91 -7.69 14.94
C THR A 84 -11.15 -6.69 16.06
N GLY A 85 -10.36 -5.62 16.10
CA GLY A 85 -10.66 -4.41 16.84
C GLY A 85 -11.51 -3.48 15.99
N ASP A 86 -12.73 -3.20 16.46
CA ASP A 86 -13.59 -2.05 16.10
C ASP A 86 -14.37 -2.05 14.78
N ASP A 87 -15.12 -3.11 14.47
CA ASP A 87 -16.30 -3.03 13.55
C ASP A 87 -17.64 -2.99 14.34
N GLU A 88 -17.62 -2.62 15.62
CA GLU A 88 -18.83 -2.39 16.43
C GLU A 88 -18.89 -0.94 16.95
N GLN A 89 -19.08 0.06 16.08
CA GLN A 89 -19.76 1.31 16.50
C GLN A 89 -20.69 1.86 15.40
N ALA A 90 -21.97 1.60 15.63
CA ALA A 90 -23.12 2.50 15.51
C ALA A 90 -23.37 3.21 14.17
N ASP A 91 -24.33 2.68 13.41
CA ASP A 91 -25.28 3.51 12.67
C ASP A 91 -26.68 3.30 13.29
N ALA A 92 -26.92 4.01 14.39
CA ALA A 92 -28.26 4.34 14.85
C ALA A 92 -28.53 5.77 14.37
N ALA A 93 -29.19 5.89 13.24
CA ALA A 93 -29.80 7.13 12.78
C ALA A 93 -31.32 6.93 12.74
N GLU A 94 -32.01 7.58 13.69
CA GLU A 94 -33.41 8.01 13.55
C GLU A 94 -33.54 9.16 12.54
#